data_AF-A0A1S6IP75-F1
#
_entry.id   AF-A0A1S6IP75-F1
#
_cell.length_a   1.000
_cell.length_b   1.000
_cell.length_c   1.000
_cell.angle_alpha   90.00
_cell.angle_beta   90.00
_cell.angle_gamma   90.00
#
_symmetry.space_group_name_H-M   'P 1'
#
loop_
_entity.id
_entity.type
_entity.pdbx_description
1 polymer ?
#
loop_
_entity_poly.entity_id
_entity_poly.type
_entity_poly.pdbx_seq_one_letter_code
_entity_poly.pdbx_strand_id
1 'polypeptide(L)'
;MSKLPQLVEKAENEKNIIMHTTAGDIHISLFPDVAPKTVENFLGLAKKGYYDGIIFHRVIEDFMIQGGDPTGTGMGGESLWGDSFEDEFSMDAFNIKGALSMANAGPNTNGSQFFIVTKKSIEPTKPEQLEKGGWPSEIVEAYAEKGGTPWLDQRHTVFGQVRSGMDVVHKIENVEKGANDKPVEDVVITGIEIL
;
A
#
# COMPACT_ATOMS: atom_id res chain seq x y z
N MET A 1 -12.08 17.98 -12.19
CA MET A 1 -10.90 17.11 -12.06
C MET A 1 -11.38 15.80 -11.45
N SER A 2 -10.87 14.65 -11.90
CA SER A 2 -11.25 13.37 -11.31
C SER A 2 -10.85 13.38 -9.84
N LYS A 3 -11.78 13.04 -8.95
CA LYS A 3 -11.49 12.88 -7.52
C LYS A 3 -10.72 11.60 -7.22
N LEU A 4 -10.48 10.74 -8.22
CA LEU A 4 -9.87 9.42 -8.05
C LEU A 4 -8.39 9.46 -8.50
N PRO A 5 -7.44 9.82 -7.61
CA PRO A 5 -6.03 10.00 -7.98
C PRO A 5 -5.37 8.73 -8.53
N GLN A 6 -5.90 7.54 -8.20
CA GLN A 6 -5.40 6.25 -8.68
C GLN A 6 -5.73 5.97 -10.16
N LEU A 7 -6.74 6.65 -10.72
CA LEU A 7 -7.22 6.40 -12.08
C LEU A 7 -6.79 7.46 -13.10
N VAL A 8 -6.01 8.46 -12.65
CA VAL A 8 -5.41 9.47 -13.52
C VAL A 8 -3.91 9.26 -13.64
N GLU A 9 -3.32 9.73 -14.74
CA GLU A 9 -1.87 9.67 -14.98
C GLU A 9 -1.09 10.43 -13.91
N LYS A 10 -1.59 11.62 -13.54
CA LYS A 10 -1.01 12.49 -12.53
C LYS A 10 -2.10 13.11 -11.68
N ALA A 11 -2.08 12.83 -10.38
CA ALA A 11 -3.01 13.42 -9.43
C ALA A 11 -2.56 14.84 -9.02
N GLU A 12 -3.51 15.65 -8.57
CA GLU A 12 -3.21 16.96 -8.01
C GLU A 12 -2.41 16.79 -6.70
N ASN A 13 -1.41 17.65 -6.49
CA ASN A 13 -0.52 17.64 -5.32
C ASN A 13 0.19 16.31 -4.99
N GLU A 14 0.20 15.34 -5.91
CA GLU A 14 0.86 14.05 -5.65
C GLU A 14 2.35 14.22 -5.33
N LYS A 15 2.86 13.34 -4.47
CA LYS A 15 4.28 13.23 -4.15
C LYS A 15 4.80 11.93 -4.73
N ASN A 16 5.83 12.00 -5.56
CA ASN A 16 6.39 10.81 -6.19
C ASN A 16 7.61 10.34 -5.42
N ILE A 17 7.72 9.03 -5.22
CA ILE A 17 8.85 8.38 -4.58
C ILE A 17 9.32 7.18 -5.42
N ILE A 18 10.59 6.81 -5.24
CA ILE A 18 11.13 5.54 -5.69
C ILE A 18 11.48 4.74 -4.44
N MET A 19 10.87 3.57 -4.29
CA MET A 19 11.25 2.59 -3.28
C MET A 19 12.28 1.65 -3.92
N HIS A 20 13.54 1.79 -3.50
CA HIS A 20 14.60 0.88 -3.93
C HIS A 20 14.52 -0.39 -3.09
N THR A 21 14.55 -1.54 -3.77
CA THR A 21 14.56 -2.84 -3.11
C THR A 21 15.64 -3.74 -3.70
N THR A 22 15.99 -4.82 -2.99
CA THR A 22 16.87 -5.86 -3.54
C THR A 22 16.26 -6.58 -4.76
N ALA A 23 14.95 -6.44 -4.99
CA ALA A 23 14.26 -7.02 -6.15
C ALA A 23 14.22 -6.08 -7.37
N GLY A 24 14.42 -4.77 -7.18
CA GLY A 24 14.29 -3.72 -8.18
C GLY A 24 13.61 -2.46 -7.61
N ASP A 25 13.34 -1.48 -8.46
CA ASP A 25 12.71 -0.21 -8.09
C ASP A 25 11.19 -0.24 -8.26
N ILE A 26 10.48 0.37 -7.31
CA ILE A 26 9.02 0.56 -7.35
C ILE A 26 8.73 2.06 -7.30
N HIS A 27 8.10 2.59 -8.35
CA HIS A 27 7.74 4.01 -8.40
C HIS A 27 6.31 4.20 -7.92
N ILE A 28 6.12 5.05 -6.92
CA ILE A 28 4.84 5.23 -6.24
C ILE A 28 4.47 6.71 -6.22
N SER A 29 3.21 7.01 -6.56
CA SER A 29 2.60 8.32 -6.27
C SER A 29 1.85 8.24 -4.95
N LEU A 30 2.13 9.17 -4.04
CA LEU A 30 1.44 9.36 -2.78
C LEU A 30 0.41 10.48 -2.90
N PHE A 31 -0.66 10.42 -2.11
CA PHE A 31 -1.83 11.30 -2.22
C PHE A 31 -2.08 12.15 -0.96
N PRO A 32 -1.35 13.26 -0.77
CA PRO A 32 -1.53 14.13 0.40
C PRO A 32 -2.94 14.68 0.57
N ASP A 33 -3.65 14.93 -0.53
CA ASP A 33 -5.01 15.46 -0.48
C ASP A 33 -6.04 14.42 -0.01
N VAL A 34 -5.70 13.12 -0.07
CA VAL A 34 -6.55 12.01 0.37
C VAL A 34 -6.22 11.58 1.80
N ALA A 35 -4.92 11.42 2.11
CA ALA A 35 -4.44 10.91 3.39
C ALA A 35 -3.25 11.75 3.90
N PRO A 36 -3.47 13.02 4.28
CA PRO A 36 -2.41 13.97 4.58
C PRO A 36 -1.47 13.51 5.70
N LYS A 37 -2.01 12.99 6.81
CA LYS A 37 -1.20 12.54 7.95
C LYS A 37 -0.43 11.27 7.60
N THR A 38 -1.05 10.35 6.87
CA THR A 38 -0.41 9.10 6.46
C THR A 38 0.75 9.37 5.50
N VAL A 39 0.58 10.28 4.55
CA VAL A 39 1.66 10.69 3.63
C VAL A 39 2.75 11.45 4.37
N GLU A 40 2.40 12.35 5.31
CA GLU A 40 3.38 13.03 6.17
C GLU A 40 4.21 12.01 6.98
N ASN A 41 3.54 11.05 7.60
CA ASN A 41 4.17 9.97 8.36
C ASN A 41 5.16 9.18 7.49
N PHE A 42 4.70 8.66 6.35
CA PHE A 42 5.53 7.85 5.47
C PHE A 42 6.75 8.63 4.94
N LEU A 43 6.54 9.85 4.44
CA LEU A 43 7.64 10.69 3.94
C LEU A 43 8.59 11.15 5.05
N GLY A 44 8.08 11.41 6.25
CA GLY A 44 8.90 11.77 7.40
C GLY A 44 9.79 10.63 7.87
N LEU A 45 9.26 9.40 7.91
CA LEU A 45 10.02 8.19 8.21
C LEU A 45 11.07 7.92 7.12
N ALA A 46 10.68 8.02 5.84
CA ALA A 46 11.58 7.89 4.70
C ALA A 46 12.77 8.87 4.77
N LYS A 47 12.52 10.16 5.07
CA LYS A 47 13.58 11.18 5.22
C LYS A 47 14.57 10.88 6.35
N LYS A 48 14.15 10.12 7.36
CA LYS A 48 15.01 9.67 8.46
C LYS A 48 15.79 8.39 8.15
N GLY A 49 15.63 7.82 6.95
CA GLY A 49 16.19 6.51 6.59
C GLY A 49 15.54 5.36 7.36
N TYR A 50 14.34 5.56 7.92
CA TYR A 50 13.69 4.58 8.80
C TYR A 50 13.40 3.26 8.08
N TYR A 51 13.11 3.31 6.78
CA TYR A 51 12.79 2.14 5.97
C TYR A 51 14.04 1.42 5.42
N ASP A 52 15.23 1.98 5.60
CA ASP A 52 16.47 1.43 5.04
C ASP A 52 16.85 0.15 5.80
N GLY A 53 16.99 -0.95 5.07
CA GLY A 53 17.24 -2.27 5.65
C GLY A 53 15.99 -3.00 6.13
N ILE A 54 14.79 -2.40 6.03
CA ILE A 54 13.54 -3.06 6.41
C ILE A 54 13.13 -4.09 5.36
N ILE A 55 12.68 -5.27 5.82
CA ILE A 55 12.23 -6.36 4.96
C ILE A 55 10.71 -6.31 4.67
N PHE A 56 10.31 -6.95 3.58
CA PHE A 56 8.93 -7.41 3.41
C PHE A 56 8.72 -8.67 4.24
N HIS A 57 8.24 -8.52 5.48
CA HIS A 57 8.17 -9.62 6.46
C HIS A 57 6.97 -10.55 6.25
N ARG A 58 6.01 -10.19 5.38
CA ARG A 58 4.83 -11.01 5.07
C ARG A 58 4.40 -10.83 3.62
N VAL A 59 4.33 -11.92 2.87
CA VAL A 59 4.05 -11.93 1.43
C VAL A 59 3.02 -13.02 1.11
N ILE A 60 1.83 -12.61 0.68
CA ILE A 60 0.75 -13.54 0.34
C ILE A 60 0.42 -13.38 -1.14
N GLU A 61 0.61 -14.47 -1.88
CA GLU A 61 0.32 -14.54 -3.31
C GLU A 61 -1.17 -14.28 -3.57
N ASP A 62 -1.44 -13.47 -4.60
CA ASP A 62 -2.77 -12.99 -4.97
C ASP A 62 -3.50 -12.26 -3.82
N PHE A 63 -2.74 -11.53 -3.01
CA PHE A 63 -3.28 -10.69 -1.95
C PHE A 63 -2.47 -9.40 -1.77
N MET A 64 -1.28 -9.49 -1.15
CA MET A 64 -0.45 -8.31 -0.84
C MET A 64 1.00 -8.67 -0.47
N ILE A 65 1.88 -7.67 -0.55
CA ILE A 65 3.21 -7.67 0.07
C ILE A 65 3.26 -6.62 1.19
N GLN A 66 3.67 -7.01 2.40
CA GLN A 66 3.67 -6.16 3.60
C GLN A 66 5.08 -5.94 4.13
N GLY A 67 5.38 -4.68 4.47
CA GLY A 67 6.67 -4.21 4.97
C GLY A 67 6.50 -3.10 6.01
N GLY A 68 7.59 -2.38 6.30
CA GLY A 68 7.59 -1.24 7.22
C GLY A 68 7.69 -1.58 8.71
N ASP A 69 8.07 -2.80 9.08
CA ASP A 69 8.40 -3.19 10.47
C ASP A 69 9.92 -3.32 10.62
N PRO A 70 10.60 -2.45 11.40
CA PRO A 70 12.05 -2.52 11.63
C PRO A 70 12.52 -3.81 12.30
N THR A 71 11.64 -4.50 13.02
CA THR A 71 11.96 -5.76 13.70
C THR A 71 11.81 -6.97 12.77
N GLY A 72 11.09 -6.81 11.66
CA GLY A 72 10.78 -7.90 10.72
C GLY A 72 9.92 -9.02 11.32
N THR A 73 9.19 -8.74 12.41
CA THR A 73 8.34 -9.72 13.13
C THR A 73 6.88 -9.63 12.73
N GLY A 74 6.46 -8.51 12.15
CA GLY A 74 5.07 -8.12 11.90
C GLY A 74 4.38 -7.44 13.08
N MET A 75 5.06 -7.32 14.23
CA MET A 75 4.50 -6.77 15.47
C MET A 75 5.09 -5.41 15.86
N GLY A 76 6.15 -4.98 15.18
CA GLY A 76 6.84 -3.72 15.48
C GLY A 76 6.45 -2.56 14.57
N GLY A 77 7.19 -1.47 14.72
CA GLY A 77 7.03 -0.27 13.91
C GLY A 77 6.23 0.82 14.59
N GLU A 78 6.77 2.03 14.59
CA GLU A 78 6.18 3.21 15.19
C GLU A 78 5.98 4.29 14.13
N SER A 79 4.99 5.17 14.33
CA SER A 79 4.81 6.32 13.46
C SER A 79 5.96 7.34 13.63
N LEU A 80 5.98 8.33 12.76
CA LEU A 80 6.86 9.49 12.82
C LEU A 80 6.80 10.20 14.19
N TRP A 81 5.66 10.11 14.88
CA TRP A 81 5.38 10.79 16.14
C TRP A 81 5.61 9.92 17.37
N GLY A 82 5.96 8.63 17.21
CA GLY A 82 6.20 7.69 18.32
C GLY A 82 4.94 7.04 18.91
N ASP A 83 3.74 7.47 18.50
CA ASP A 83 2.46 6.89 18.90
C ASP A 83 1.66 6.45 17.67
N SER A 84 0.63 5.60 17.86
CA SER A 84 -0.32 5.31 16.79
C SER A 84 -1.10 6.57 16.35
N PHE A 85 -1.53 6.61 15.10
CA PHE A 85 -2.36 7.69 14.56
C PHE A 85 -3.65 7.19 13.88
N GLU A 86 -4.57 8.14 13.66
CA GLU A 86 -5.91 7.88 13.15
C GLU A 86 -5.95 7.33 11.72
N ASP A 87 -7.07 6.69 11.36
CA ASP A 87 -7.35 6.30 9.98
C ASP A 87 -7.82 7.51 9.14
N GLU A 88 -7.46 7.54 7.85
CA GLU A 88 -7.88 8.58 6.90
C GLU A 88 -8.66 7.92 5.75
N PHE A 89 -9.88 7.46 6.03
CA PHE A 89 -10.72 6.83 5.02
C PHE A 89 -11.31 7.87 4.07
N SER A 90 -11.31 7.55 2.78
CA SER A 90 -11.84 8.41 1.72
C SER A 90 -12.58 7.60 0.68
N MET A 91 -13.56 8.22 0.02
CA MET A 91 -14.20 7.70 -1.19
C MET A 91 -13.48 8.14 -2.47
N ASP A 92 -12.29 8.69 -2.32
CA ASP A 92 -11.42 9.13 -3.41
C ASP A 92 -10.29 8.10 -3.68
N ALA A 93 -9.95 7.23 -2.73
CA ALA A 93 -8.94 6.17 -2.91
C ALA A 93 -9.37 4.83 -2.31
N PHE A 94 -9.00 3.74 -2.98
CA PHE A 94 -9.49 2.38 -2.76
C PHE A 94 -8.37 1.35 -2.94
N ASN A 95 -8.49 0.18 -2.32
CA ASN A 95 -7.50 -0.89 -2.33
C ASN A 95 -7.54 -1.72 -3.64
N ILE A 96 -7.59 -1.03 -4.80
CA ILE A 96 -7.37 -1.64 -6.12
C ILE A 96 -5.94 -2.19 -6.22
N LYS A 97 -5.68 -3.08 -7.18
CA LYS A 97 -4.34 -3.62 -7.40
C LYS A 97 -3.28 -2.51 -7.56
N GLY A 98 -2.17 -2.66 -6.84
CA GLY A 98 -1.07 -1.69 -6.77
C GLY A 98 -1.29 -0.55 -5.77
N ALA A 99 -2.40 -0.49 -5.06
CA ALA A 99 -2.61 0.48 -3.99
C ALA A 99 -1.59 0.27 -2.86
N LEU A 100 -1.03 1.37 -2.37
CA LEU A 100 -0.21 1.42 -1.16
C LEU A 100 -1.11 1.85 0.00
N SER A 101 -1.18 1.00 1.03
CA SER A 101 -2.16 1.12 2.11
C SER A 101 -1.53 0.81 3.47
N MET A 102 -2.03 1.43 4.54
CA MET A 102 -1.49 1.23 5.90
C MET A 102 -1.94 -0.11 6.47
N ALA A 103 -0.99 -0.86 7.04
CA ALA A 103 -1.32 -1.97 7.92
C ALA A 103 -1.69 -1.43 9.31
N ASN A 104 -2.66 -2.05 9.96
CA ASN A 104 -3.11 -1.68 11.31
C ASN A 104 -3.55 -2.93 12.10
N ALA A 105 -3.73 -2.77 13.41
CA ALA A 105 -4.21 -3.81 14.34
C ALA A 105 -5.64 -3.51 14.83
N GLY A 106 -6.42 -2.76 14.04
CA GLY A 106 -7.72 -2.22 14.40
C GLY A 106 -7.81 -0.71 14.15
N PRO A 107 -9.00 -0.11 14.36
CA PRO A 107 -9.22 1.30 14.06
C PRO A 107 -8.23 2.22 14.78
N ASN A 108 -7.68 3.20 14.05
CA ASN A 108 -6.77 4.24 14.54
C ASN A 108 -5.47 3.70 15.17
N THR A 109 -4.92 2.62 14.61
CA THR A 109 -3.66 2.01 15.08
C THR A 109 -2.55 2.06 14.03
N ASN A 110 -2.57 3.08 13.16
CA ASN A 110 -1.55 3.23 12.11
C ASN A 110 -0.18 3.54 12.72
N GLY A 111 0.87 2.89 12.22
CA GLY A 111 2.26 3.05 12.64
C GLY A 111 3.18 3.31 11.44
N SER A 112 4.19 2.46 11.25
CA SER A 112 5.06 2.52 10.05
C SER A 112 4.77 1.44 9.00
N GLN A 113 4.02 0.40 9.37
CA GLN A 113 3.77 -0.74 8.49
C GLN A 113 2.78 -0.40 7.37
N PHE A 114 3.06 -0.92 6.18
CA PHE A 114 2.25 -0.73 4.99
C PHE A 114 2.19 -2.02 4.18
N PHE A 115 1.26 -2.09 3.24
CA PHE A 115 1.22 -3.14 2.22
C PHE A 115 0.91 -2.59 0.84
N ILE A 116 1.34 -3.34 -0.19
CA ILE A 116 0.99 -3.11 -1.59
C ILE A 116 0.06 -4.23 -2.04
N VAL A 117 -1.11 -3.88 -2.58
CA VAL A 117 -2.11 -4.85 -3.05
C VAL A 117 -1.65 -5.52 -4.33
N THR A 118 -1.65 -6.86 -4.37
CA THR A 118 -1.27 -7.63 -5.57
C THR A 118 -2.41 -8.43 -6.18
N LYS A 119 -3.53 -8.54 -5.46
CA LYS A 119 -4.68 -9.35 -5.84
C LYS A 119 -5.20 -9.04 -7.25
N LYS A 120 -5.37 -10.08 -8.05
CA LYS A 120 -5.71 -10.02 -9.49
C LYS A 120 -7.21 -10.08 -9.77
N SER A 121 -8.04 -10.43 -8.79
CA SER A 121 -9.51 -10.43 -8.91
C SER A 121 -10.18 -10.00 -7.61
N ILE A 122 -11.45 -9.61 -7.65
CA ILE A 122 -12.22 -9.25 -6.44
C ILE A 122 -13.06 -10.40 -5.87
N GLU A 123 -12.96 -11.60 -6.44
CA GLU A 123 -13.77 -12.74 -6.01
C GLU A 123 -13.56 -13.08 -4.53
N PRO A 124 -14.63 -13.45 -3.80
CA PRO A 124 -16.00 -13.70 -4.28
C PRO A 124 -16.88 -12.44 -4.39
N THR A 125 -16.33 -11.24 -4.15
CA THR A 125 -17.06 -9.97 -4.28
C THR A 125 -17.41 -9.74 -5.74
N LYS A 126 -18.68 -9.43 -6.02
CA LYS A 126 -19.14 -9.10 -7.36
C LYS A 126 -19.22 -7.58 -7.57
N PRO A 127 -18.96 -7.07 -8.79
CA PRO A 127 -19.07 -5.64 -9.10
C PRO A 127 -20.41 -5.01 -8.65
N GLU A 128 -21.52 -5.71 -8.84
CA GLU A 128 -22.86 -5.20 -8.48
C GLU A 128 -23.04 -5.03 -6.96
N GLN A 129 -22.27 -5.76 -6.14
CA GLN A 129 -22.26 -5.56 -4.69
C GLN A 129 -21.56 -4.25 -4.31
N LEU A 130 -20.50 -3.88 -5.04
CA LEU A 130 -19.77 -2.64 -4.82
C LEU A 130 -20.60 -1.43 -5.25
N GLU A 131 -21.25 -1.50 -6.40
CA GLU A 131 -22.18 -0.46 -6.87
C GLU A 131 -23.29 -0.21 -5.85
N LYS A 132 -23.94 -1.28 -5.36
CA LYS A 132 -24.97 -1.19 -4.32
C LYS A 132 -24.41 -0.70 -2.99
N GLY A 133 -23.12 -0.94 -2.73
CA GLY A 133 -22.40 -0.45 -1.56
C GLY A 133 -22.06 1.05 -1.64
N GLY A 134 -22.24 1.69 -2.79
CA GLY A 134 -21.95 3.11 -2.99
C GLY A 134 -20.53 3.41 -3.48
N TRP A 135 -19.79 2.43 -3.99
CA TRP A 135 -18.51 2.67 -4.65
C TRP A 135 -18.74 3.43 -5.96
N PRO A 136 -17.85 4.40 -6.32
CA PRO A 136 -17.92 5.06 -7.61
C PRO A 136 -17.82 4.04 -8.75
N SER A 137 -18.60 4.25 -9.82
CA SER A 137 -18.64 3.37 -11.00
C SER A 137 -17.25 3.09 -11.57
N GLU A 138 -16.42 4.12 -11.67
CA GLU A 138 -15.07 4.07 -12.20
C GLU A 138 -14.15 3.17 -11.35
N ILE A 139 -14.42 3.09 -10.04
CA ILE A 139 -13.70 2.21 -9.12
C ILE A 139 -14.20 0.79 -9.22
N VAL A 140 -15.51 0.59 -9.39
CA VAL A 140 -16.07 -0.73 -9.64
C VAL A 140 -15.48 -1.33 -10.92
N GLU A 141 -15.40 -0.53 -11.99
CA GLU A 141 -14.75 -0.91 -13.24
C GLU A 141 -13.27 -1.24 -13.04
N ALA A 142 -12.53 -0.38 -12.31
CA ALA A 142 -11.12 -0.62 -12.01
C ALA A 142 -10.90 -1.92 -11.22
N TYR A 143 -11.78 -2.23 -10.26
CA TYR A 143 -11.74 -3.49 -9.51
C TYR A 143 -12.02 -4.69 -10.40
N ALA A 144 -13.02 -4.60 -11.29
CA ALA A 144 -13.37 -5.67 -12.21
C ALA A 144 -12.23 -5.96 -13.22
N GLU A 145 -11.54 -4.92 -13.69
CA GLU A 145 -10.46 -5.02 -14.66
C GLU A 145 -9.13 -5.47 -14.02
N LYS A 146 -8.74 -4.84 -12.91
CA LYS A 146 -7.38 -4.94 -12.35
C LYS A 146 -7.29 -5.89 -11.15
N GLY A 147 -8.41 -6.17 -10.50
CA GLY A 147 -8.45 -6.79 -9.19
C GLY A 147 -8.17 -5.83 -8.05
N GLY A 148 -8.17 -6.38 -6.84
CA GLY A 148 -7.91 -5.62 -5.62
C GLY A 148 -8.63 -6.24 -4.43
N THR A 149 -8.70 -5.50 -3.33
CA THR A 149 -9.19 -5.99 -2.04
C THR A 149 -10.30 -5.09 -1.47
N PRO A 150 -11.47 -5.01 -2.12
CA PRO A 150 -12.53 -4.05 -1.75
C PRO A 150 -13.05 -4.23 -0.32
N TRP A 151 -12.87 -5.39 0.31
CA TRP A 151 -13.23 -5.60 1.72
C TRP A 151 -12.27 -4.93 2.72
N LEU A 152 -11.13 -4.40 2.26
CA LEU A 152 -10.18 -3.61 3.04
C LEU A 152 -10.43 -2.10 2.92
N ASP A 153 -11.28 -1.69 1.98
CA ASP A 153 -11.71 -0.30 1.87
C ASP A 153 -12.43 0.14 3.14
N GLN A 154 -12.16 1.37 3.57
CA GLN A 154 -12.65 1.94 4.84
C GLN A 154 -12.25 1.12 6.08
N ARG A 155 -11.19 0.32 5.97
CA ARG A 155 -10.52 -0.37 7.09
C ARG A 155 -9.03 -0.10 7.11
N HIS A 156 -8.43 0.13 5.95
CA HIS A 156 -7.04 0.49 5.77
C HIS A 156 -6.94 1.78 4.96
N THR A 157 -6.15 2.73 5.46
CA THR A 157 -5.92 4.01 4.80
C THR A 157 -5.11 3.81 3.52
N VAL A 158 -5.72 4.08 2.37
CA VAL A 158 -5.02 4.11 1.08
C VAL A 158 -4.39 5.48 0.89
N PHE A 159 -3.07 5.51 0.70
CA PHE A 159 -2.30 6.76 0.65
C PHE A 159 -1.37 6.86 -0.55
N GLY A 160 -1.35 5.85 -1.43
CA GLY A 160 -0.59 5.91 -2.68
C GLY A 160 -0.94 4.80 -3.66
N GLN A 161 -0.29 4.83 -4.82
CA GLN A 161 -0.46 3.87 -5.91
C GLN A 161 0.87 3.64 -6.62
N VAL A 162 1.20 2.38 -6.87
CA VAL A 162 2.32 2.00 -7.74
C VAL A 162 2.00 2.46 -9.16
N ARG A 163 2.85 3.32 -9.72
CA ARG A 163 2.76 3.83 -11.11
C ARG A 163 3.59 3.00 -12.09
N SER A 164 4.74 2.51 -11.65
CA SER A 164 5.59 1.57 -12.37
C SER A 164 6.37 0.68 -11.40
N GLY A 165 6.87 -0.47 -11.86
CA GLY A 165 7.51 -1.48 -11.00
C GLY A 165 6.54 -2.52 -10.44
N MET A 166 5.35 -2.70 -11.03
CA MET A 166 4.44 -3.80 -10.64
C MET A 166 5.02 -5.18 -10.95
N ASP A 167 5.90 -5.29 -11.94
CA ASP A 167 6.69 -6.49 -12.21
C ASP A 167 7.67 -6.79 -11.06
N VAL A 168 8.26 -5.76 -10.46
CA VAL A 168 9.08 -5.89 -9.24
C VAL A 168 8.21 -6.33 -8.06
N VAL A 169 7.05 -5.69 -7.85
CA VAL A 169 6.08 -6.09 -6.81
C VAL A 169 5.69 -7.57 -6.98
N HIS A 170 5.40 -8.01 -8.20
CA HIS A 170 5.09 -9.41 -8.49
C HIS A 170 6.30 -10.33 -8.31
N LYS A 171 7.52 -9.88 -8.60
CA LYS A 171 8.73 -10.65 -8.29
C LYS A 171 8.87 -10.90 -6.78
N ILE A 172 8.56 -9.89 -5.95
CA ILE A 172 8.53 -10.01 -4.49
C ILE A 172 7.42 -10.96 -4.05
N GLU A 173 6.21 -10.83 -4.61
CA GLU A 173 5.07 -11.71 -4.32
C GLU A 173 5.36 -13.21 -4.54
N ASN A 174 6.14 -13.52 -5.57
CA ASN A 174 6.43 -14.87 -6.03
C ASN A 174 7.72 -15.48 -5.45
N VAL A 175 8.38 -14.83 -4.48
CA VAL A 175 9.50 -15.44 -3.76
C VAL A 175 9.03 -16.69 -2.99
N GLU A 176 9.97 -17.54 -2.58
CA GLU A 176 9.66 -18.65 -1.67
C GLU A 176 9.34 -18.10 -0.27
N LYS A 177 8.27 -18.61 0.35
CA LYS A 177 7.80 -18.21 1.68
C LYS A 177 7.92 -19.37 2.66
N GLY A 178 8.42 -19.09 3.85
CA GLY A 178 8.46 -20.01 4.97
C GLY A 178 7.24 -19.86 5.88
N ALA A 179 7.45 -20.03 7.18
CA ALA A 179 6.39 -19.90 8.18
C ALA A 179 5.82 -18.46 8.23
N ASN A 180 4.51 -18.34 8.47
CA ASN A 180 3.78 -17.07 8.56
C ASN A 180 3.89 -16.19 7.31
N ASP A 181 4.01 -16.80 6.13
CA ASP A 181 4.12 -16.10 4.84
C ASP A 181 5.37 -15.20 4.73
N LYS A 182 6.38 -15.40 5.58
CA LYS A 182 7.64 -14.65 5.54
C LYS A 182 8.55 -15.18 4.42
N PRO A 183 9.13 -14.34 3.56
CA PRO A 183 10.13 -14.78 2.57
C PRO A 183 11.27 -15.58 3.20
N VAL A 184 11.70 -16.66 2.54
CA VAL A 184 12.86 -17.47 2.96
C VAL A 184 14.15 -16.69 2.77
N GLU A 185 14.25 -15.98 1.63
CA GLU A 185 15.28 -14.99 1.37
C GLU A 185 14.69 -13.60 1.54
N ASP A 186 15.32 -12.78 2.37
CA ASP A 186 14.82 -11.44 2.68
C ASP A 186 14.84 -10.54 1.43
N VAL A 187 13.67 -9.96 1.13
CA VAL A 187 13.56 -8.82 0.22
C VAL A 187 13.62 -7.55 1.05
N VAL A 188 14.63 -6.72 0.80
CA VAL A 188 14.99 -5.58 1.63
C VAL A 188 14.70 -4.28 0.88
N ILE A 189 14.12 -3.30 1.57
CA ILE A 189 14.03 -1.91 1.12
C ILE A 189 15.40 -1.27 1.40
N THR A 190 16.12 -0.88 0.35
CA THR A 190 17.47 -0.31 0.46
C THR A 190 17.46 1.22 0.60
N GLY A 191 16.33 1.85 0.27
CA GLY A 191 16.13 3.28 0.46
C GLY A 191 14.82 3.76 -0.15
N ILE A 192 14.38 4.95 0.25
CA ILE A 192 13.26 5.67 -0.37
C ILE A 192 13.76 7.01 -0.88
N GLU A 193 13.77 7.19 -2.20
CA GLU A 193 14.07 8.45 -2.86
C GLU A 193 12.79 9.27 -3.02
N ILE A 194 12.81 10.54 -2.60
CA ILE A 194 11.69 11.48 -2.76
C ILE A 194 12.01 12.41 -3.93
N LEU A 195 11.11 12.46 -4.93
CA LEU A 195 11.29 13.18 -6.20
C LEU A 195 10.76 14.63 -6.15
#